data_AF-A0A6I9PKR4-F1
#
_entry.id   AF-A0A6I9PKR4-F1
#
_cell.length_a   1.000
_cell.length_b   1.000
_cell.length_c   1.000
_cell.angle_alpha   90.00
_cell.angle_beta   90.00
_cell.angle_gamma   90.00
#
_symmetry.space_group_name_H-M   'P 1'
#
loop_
_entity.id
_entity.type
_entity.pdbx_description
1 polymer ?
#
loop_
_entity_poly.entity_id
_entity_poly.type
_entity_poly.pdbx_seq_one_letter_code
_entity_poly.pdbx_strand_id
1 'polypeptide(L)'
;MNAFVEDVLTRIQDLLELSPPENGFPVLLTSDDQLFMFEAAGVLIVHGESPVERKTAMMTSLLQPLMDAFNVLLNKLSLERDEEKQSAIGDCLSHAVGFASRTSKAFSNKQTVKLSGCSEVYRGCLQTFLPALSVPLQKGSLRSAVRSFLHRMIICMEEEVLPFIPSASQHMLKGCEARDLQEFIPLISQITAKFKIFRRP
;
A
#
# COMPACT_ATOMS: atom_id res chain seq x y z
N MET A 1 6.15 -28.33 -6.17
CA MET A 1 5.17 -27.25 -6.45
C MET A 1 5.81 -25.84 -6.48
N ASN A 2 6.97 -25.59 -5.84
CA ASN A 2 7.59 -24.26 -5.79
C ASN A 2 7.99 -23.61 -7.14
N ALA A 3 8.39 -24.39 -8.14
CA ALA A 3 8.81 -23.83 -9.44
C ALA A 3 7.68 -23.08 -10.19
N PHE A 4 6.41 -23.40 -9.91
CA PHE A 4 5.27 -22.79 -10.60
C PHE A 4 4.94 -21.39 -10.09
N VAL A 5 5.15 -21.10 -8.80
CA VAL A 5 4.84 -19.77 -8.24
C VAL A 5 5.76 -18.72 -8.87
N GLU A 6 7.06 -19.01 -8.92
CA GLU A 6 8.05 -18.08 -9.47
C GLU A 6 7.89 -17.91 -10.99
N ASP A 7 7.61 -18.98 -11.73
CA ASP A 7 7.34 -18.90 -13.17
C ASP A 7 6.08 -18.07 -13.45
N VAL A 8 5.00 -18.27 -12.67
CA VAL A 8 3.79 -17.46 -12.78
C VAL A 8 4.09 -15.99 -12.47
N LEU A 9 4.76 -15.69 -11.35
CA LEU A 9 5.09 -14.31 -10.98
C LEU A 9 5.97 -13.62 -12.03
N THR A 10 6.91 -14.34 -12.63
CA THR A 10 7.76 -13.83 -13.71
C THR A 10 6.94 -13.52 -14.97
N ARG A 11 5.98 -14.38 -15.32
CA ARG A 11 5.15 -14.23 -16.52
C ARG A 11 4.06 -13.16 -16.42
N ILE A 12 3.70 -12.73 -15.21
CA ILE A 12 2.71 -11.66 -15.01
C ILE A 12 3.36 -10.32 -14.67
N GLN A 13 4.69 -10.22 -14.68
CA GLN A 13 5.40 -9.02 -14.22
C GLN A 13 5.05 -7.79 -15.06
N ASP A 14 4.90 -7.96 -16.37
CA ASP A 14 4.43 -6.95 -17.33
C ASP A 14 3.01 -6.45 -17.02
N LEU A 15 2.15 -7.31 -16.47
CA LEU A 15 0.79 -6.97 -16.07
C LEU A 15 0.73 -6.16 -14.77
N LEU A 16 1.81 -6.16 -13.98
CA LEU A 16 1.89 -5.51 -12.66
C LEU A 16 2.58 -4.14 -12.72
N GLU A 17 3.01 -3.70 -13.91
CA GLU A 17 3.64 -2.39 -14.08
C GLU A 17 2.66 -1.25 -13.82
N LEU A 18 3.11 -0.27 -13.04
CA LEU A 18 2.38 0.95 -12.78
C LEU A 18 2.47 1.83 -14.04
N SER A 19 1.37 1.97 -14.77
CA SER A 19 1.32 2.71 -16.04
C SER A 19 0.81 4.13 -15.83
N PRO A 20 1.67 5.16 -15.76
CA PRO A 20 1.20 6.55 -15.84
C PRO A 20 0.66 6.82 -17.27
N PRO A 21 -0.40 7.63 -17.41
CA PRO A 21 -1.11 7.81 -18.69
C PRO A 21 -0.29 8.45 -19.81
N GLU A 22 0.91 8.96 -19.52
CA GLU A 22 1.71 9.72 -20.49
C GLU A 22 2.47 8.86 -21.51
N ASN A 23 2.68 7.56 -21.24
CA ASN A 23 3.66 6.81 -22.04
C ASN A 23 3.10 6.25 -23.37
N GLY A 24 1.81 6.42 -23.67
CA GLY A 24 1.21 5.93 -24.93
C GLY A 24 1.29 4.41 -25.13
N PHE A 25 1.78 3.66 -24.14
CA PHE A 25 1.78 2.21 -24.15
C PHE A 25 0.36 1.70 -23.89
N PRO A 26 -0.06 0.62 -24.57
CA PRO A 26 -1.35 0.01 -24.30
C PRO A 26 -1.34 -0.49 -22.85
N VAL A 27 -2.24 0.07 -22.05
CA VAL A 27 -2.55 -0.42 -20.70
C VAL A 27 -3.10 -1.84 -20.86
N LEU A 28 -2.30 -2.85 -20.48
CA LEU A 28 -2.68 -4.26 -20.64
C LEU A 28 -3.85 -4.65 -19.73
N LEU A 29 -3.97 -3.98 -18.57
CA LEU A 29 -5.01 -4.22 -17.57
C LEU A 29 -5.51 -2.91 -16.99
N THR A 30 -6.81 -2.82 -16.69
CA THR A 30 -7.35 -1.70 -15.92
C THR A 30 -6.80 -1.72 -14.49
N SER A 31 -6.83 -0.57 -13.79
CA SER A 31 -6.43 -0.52 -12.39
C SER A 31 -7.22 -1.50 -11.51
N ASP A 32 -8.51 -1.71 -11.80
CA ASP A 32 -9.34 -2.66 -11.07
C ASP A 32 -8.89 -4.11 -11.30
N ASP A 33 -8.52 -4.46 -12.53
CA ASP A 33 -7.98 -5.79 -12.85
C ASP A 33 -6.62 -6.01 -12.17
N GLN A 34 -5.76 -4.99 -12.15
CA GLN A 34 -4.48 -5.05 -11.45
C GLN A 34 -4.64 -5.28 -9.94
N LEU A 35 -5.69 -4.75 -9.29
CA LEU A 35 -5.97 -5.05 -7.88
C LEU A 35 -6.13 -6.55 -7.64
N PHE A 36 -6.79 -7.27 -8.55
CA PHE A 36 -6.95 -8.73 -8.46
C PHE A 36 -5.64 -9.47 -8.74
N MET A 37 -4.83 -8.98 -9.67
CA MET A 37 -3.51 -9.55 -9.96
C MET A 37 -2.57 -9.46 -8.76
N PHE A 38 -2.50 -8.29 -8.10
CA PHE A 38 -1.72 -8.14 -6.87
C PHE A 38 -2.27 -8.98 -5.71
N GLU A 39 -3.60 -9.09 -5.58
CA GLU A 39 -4.23 -9.98 -4.59
C GLU A 39 -3.83 -11.45 -4.82
N ALA A 40 -3.94 -11.93 -6.07
CA ALA A 40 -3.56 -13.29 -6.45
C ALA A 40 -2.06 -13.55 -6.26
N ALA A 41 -1.19 -12.63 -6.67
CA ALA A 41 0.25 -12.73 -6.47
C ALA A 41 0.61 -12.83 -4.98
N GLY A 42 -0.01 -11.99 -4.14
CA GLY A 42 0.15 -12.06 -2.68
C GLY A 42 -0.27 -13.42 -2.12
N VAL A 43 -1.43 -13.95 -2.54
CA VAL A 43 -1.93 -15.26 -2.11
C VAL A 43 -0.97 -16.38 -2.51
N LEU A 44 -0.49 -16.38 -3.77
CA LEU A 44 0.47 -17.39 -4.26
C LEU A 44 1.78 -17.38 -3.47
N ILE A 45 2.31 -16.19 -3.16
CA ILE A 45 3.54 -16.04 -2.37
C ILE A 45 3.35 -16.58 -0.95
N VAL A 46 2.27 -16.17 -0.28
CA VAL A 46 2.06 -16.47 1.15
C VAL A 46 1.65 -17.91 1.38
N HIS A 47 0.78 -18.46 0.53
CA HIS A 47 0.27 -19.83 0.65
C HIS A 47 1.08 -20.86 -0.13
N GLY A 48 2.03 -20.44 -0.97
CA GLY A 48 2.99 -21.33 -1.61
C GLY A 48 3.87 -22.08 -0.59
N GLU A 49 4.32 -23.27 -0.95
CA GLU A 49 5.17 -24.15 -0.12
C GLU A 49 6.65 -23.72 -0.12
N SER A 50 6.92 -22.42 0.07
CA SER A 50 8.27 -21.86 0.05
C SER A 50 8.79 -21.53 1.46
N PRO A 51 10.12 -21.60 1.70
CA PRO A 51 10.73 -21.09 2.92
C PRO A 51 10.43 -19.60 3.13
N VAL A 52 10.48 -19.16 4.39
CA VAL A 52 10.17 -17.78 4.81
C VAL A 52 11.02 -16.76 4.05
N GLU A 53 12.31 -17.01 3.93
CA GLU A 53 13.26 -16.14 3.25
C GLU A 53 12.89 -15.95 1.77
N ARG A 54 12.38 -17.02 1.14
CA ARG A 54 11.96 -16.97 -0.25
C ARG A 54 10.64 -16.22 -0.41
N LYS A 55 9.69 -16.40 0.51
CA LYS A 55 8.43 -15.62 0.54
C LYS A 55 8.69 -14.13 0.68
N THR A 56 9.56 -13.76 1.61
CA THR A 56 10.00 -12.37 1.78
C THR A 56 10.63 -11.85 0.49
N ALA A 57 11.57 -12.58 -0.12
CA ALA A 57 12.22 -12.15 -1.35
C ALA A 57 11.22 -11.95 -2.51
N MET A 58 10.25 -12.85 -2.68
CA MET A 58 9.20 -12.72 -3.71
C MET A 58 8.28 -11.53 -3.44
N MET A 59 7.85 -11.33 -2.18
CA MET A 59 7.02 -10.18 -1.82
C MET A 59 7.76 -8.85 -2.00
N THR A 60 9.06 -8.81 -1.66
CA THR A 60 9.91 -7.65 -1.94
C THR A 60 10.03 -7.41 -3.44
N SER A 61 10.28 -8.44 -4.25
CA SER A 61 10.36 -8.31 -5.70
C SER A 61 9.04 -7.83 -6.33
N LEU A 62 7.91 -8.17 -5.71
CA LEU A 62 6.58 -7.73 -6.14
C LEU A 62 6.32 -6.26 -5.81
N LEU A 63 6.69 -5.81 -4.60
CA LEU A 63 6.32 -4.48 -4.09
C LEU A 63 7.40 -3.41 -4.27
N GLN A 64 8.68 -3.79 -4.42
CA GLN A 64 9.78 -2.83 -4.59
C GLN A 64 9.64 -1.96 -5.85
N PRO A 65 9.37 -2.52 -7.05
CA PRO A 65 9.19 -1.69 -8.25
C PRO A 65 8.04 -0.69 -8.11
N LEU A 66 6.98 -1.10 -7.40
CA LEU A 66 5.83 -0.27 -7.10
C LEU A 66 6.18 0.90 -6.16
N MET A 67 6.97 0.63 -5.11
CA MET A 67 7.47 1.66 -4.20
C MET A 67 8.42 2.64 -4.90
N ASP A 68 9.29 2.14 -5.77
CA ASP A 68 10.22 2.97 -6.54
C ASP A 68 9.45 3.90 -7.50
N ALA A 69 8.48 3.34 -8.25
CA ALA A 69 7.61 4.12 -9.12
C ALA A 69 6.78 5.15 -8.35
N PHE A 70 6.26 4.79 -7.18
CA PHE A 70 5.51 5.71 -6.31
C PHE A 70 6.36 6.94 -5.91
N ASN A 71 7.61 6.72 -5.48
CA ASN A 71 8.49 7.83 -5.10
C ASN A 71 8.79 8.77 -6.28
N VAL A 72 9.02 8.21 -7.48
CA VAL A 72 9.22 9.00 -8.70
C VAL A 72 7.99 9.84 -9.02
N LEU A 73 6.80 9.23 -8.98
CA LEU A 73 5.55 9.91 -9.27
C LEU A 73 5.18 10.96 -8.22
N LEU A 74 5.46 10.72 -6.95
CA LEU A 74 5.19 11.69 -5.87
C LEU A 74 6.06 12.95 -6.02
N ASN A 75 7.33 12.76 -6.39
CA ASN A 75 8.23 13.86 -6.73
C ASN A 75 7.74 14.61 -7.99
N LYS A 76 7.29 13.88 -9.01
CA LYS A 76 6.73 14.46 -10.24
C LYS A 76 5.47 15.29 -9.95
N LEU A 77 4.56 14.79 -9.13
CA LEU A 77 3.33 15.49 -8.74
C LEU A 77 3.64 16.87 -8.14
N SER A 78 4.71 16.96 -7.34
CA SER A 78 5.11 18.21 -6.68
C SER A 78 5.64 19.28 -7.65
N LEU A 79 6.05 18.88 -8.85
CA LEU A 79 6.60 19.76 -9.89
C LEU A 79 5.61 20.04 -11.02
N GLU A 80 4.60 19.18 -11.17
CA GLU A 80 3.59 19.27 -12.21
C GLU A 80 2.68 20.48 -11.98
N ARG A 81 2.36 21.21 -13.05
CA ARG A 81 1.52 22.41 -13.01
C ARG A 81 0.19 22.22 -13.72
N ASP A 82 0.11 21.24 -14.61
CA ASP A 82 -1.10 20.89 -15.31
C ASP A 82 -2.04 20.11 -14.39
N GLU A 83 -3.26 20.62 -14.17
CA GLU A 83 -4.22 20.02 -13.22
C GLU A 83 -4.70 18.64 -13.66
N GLU A 84 -4.86 18.40 -14.98
CA GLU A 84 -5.27 17.08 -15.49
C GLU A 84 -4.16 16.05 -15.25
N LYS A 85 -2.91 16.42 -15.52
CA LYS A 85 -1.76 15.56 -15.21
C LYS A 85 -1.58 15.34 -13.72
N GLN A 86 -1.78 16.36 -12.89
CA GLN A 86 -1.76 16.21 -11.45
C GLN A 86 -2.82 15.19 -11.00
N SER A 87 -4.05 15.29 -11.51
CA SER A 87 -5.11 14.31 -11.21
C SER A 87 -4.70 12.91 -11.60
N ALA A 88 -4.19 12.75 -12.81
CA ALA A 88 -3.78 11.45 -13.34
C ALA A 88 -2.61 10.82 -12.55
N ILE A 89 -1.64 11.62 -12.13
CA ILE A 89 -0.55 11.19 -11.23
C ILE A 89 -1.11 10.82 -9.85
N GLY A 90 -2.03 11.64 -9.31
CA GLY A 90 -2.69 11.37 -8.03
C GLY A 90 -3.45 10.03 -8.03
N ASP A 91 -4.19 9.74 -9.10
CA ASP A 91 -4.88 8.46 -9.26
C ASP A 91 -3.89 7.30 -9.35
N CYS A 92 -2.80 7.47 -10.10
CA CYS A 92 -1.74 6.47 -10.21
C CYS A 92 -1.07 6.16 -8.86
N LEU A 93 -0.77 7.20 -8.07
CA LEU A 93 -0.27 7.06 -6.70
C LEU A 93 -1.27 6.33 -5.79
N SER A 94 -2.55 6.69 -5.87
CA SER A 94 -3.62 6.03 -5.13
C SER A 94 -3.77 4.55 -5.51
N HIS A 95 -3.65 4.21 -6.80
CA HIS A 95 -3.65 2.83 -7.29
C HIS A 95 -2.45 2.05 -6.74
N ALA A 96 -1.25 2.62 -6.74
CA ALA A 96 -0.08 1.97 -6.18
C ALA A 96 -0.24 1.60 -4.70
N VAL A 97 -0.78 2.52 -3.89
CA VAL A 97 -1.12 2.22 -2.49
C VAL A 97 -2.19 1.12 -2.42
N GLY A 98 -3.18 1.16 -3.31
CA GLY A 98 -4.22 0.13 -3.43
C GLY A 98 -3.68 -1.26 -3.75
N PHE A 99 -2.77 -1.39 -4.70
CA PHE A 99 -2.12 -2.64 -5.10
C PHE A 99 -1.35 -3.26 -3.94
N ALA A 100 -0.50 -2.48 -3.27
CA ALA A 100 0.19 -2.92 -2.07
C ALA A 100 -0.79 -3.34 -0.96
N SER A 101 -1.87 -2.58 -0.77
CA SER A 101 -2.95 -2.92 0.18
C SER A 101 -3.60 -4.27 -0.14
N ARG A 102 -3.84 -4.56 -1.42
CA ARG A 102 -4.47 -5.82 -1.87
C ARG A 102 -3.63 -7.05 -1.58
N THR A 103 -2.31 -6.98 -1.77
CA THR A 103 -1.41 -8.09 -1.41
C THR A 103 -1.56 -8.50 0.07
N SER A 104 -1.90 -7.56 0.95
CA SER A 104 -2.05 -7.82 2.39
C SER A 104 -3.22 -8.76 2.72
N LYS A 105 -4.17 -8.96 1.80
CA LYS A 105 -5.30 -9.88 2.01
C LYS A 105 -4.90 -11.35 2.05
N ALA A 106 -3.72 -11.68 1.55
CA ALA A 106 -3.12 -12.99 1.72
C ALA A 106 -2.86 -13.33 3.21
N PHE A 107 -2.87 -12.32 4.09
CA PHE A 107 -2.72 -12.48 5.52
C PHE A 107 -4.05 -12.37 6.24
N SER A 108 -4.34 -13.38 7.07
CA SER A 108 -5.53 -13.37 7.93
C SER A 108 -5.31 -12.54 9.20
N ASN A 109 -4.07 -12.45 9.69
CA ASN A 109 -3.70 -11.70 10.91
C ASN A 109 -2.17 -11.48 11.03
N LYS A 110 -1.73 -10.83 12.12
CA LYS A 110 -0.31 -10.60 12.47
C LYS A 110 0.56 -11.85 12.47
N GLN A 111 0.03 -12.97 12.95
CA GLN A 111 0.81 -14.20 13.00
C GLN A 111 1.17 -14.67 11.58
N THR A 112 0.25 -14.57 10.61
CA THR A 112 0.54 -14.93 9.22
C THR A 112 1.55 -14.00 8.55
N VAL A 113 1.54 -12.71 8.86
CA VAL A 113 2.56 -11.76 8.37
C VAL A 113 3.93 -12.09 8.96
N LYS A 114 4.00 -12.34 10.27
CA LYS A 114 5.27 -12.66 10.94
C LYS A 114 5.86 -14.00 10.47
N LEU A 115 5.02 -15.03 10.34
CA LEU A 115 5.45 -16.36 9.88
C LEU A 115 5.88 -16.38 8.41
N SER A 116 5.40 -15.45 7.58
CA SER A 116 5.83 -15.31 6.19
C SER A 116 7.07 -14.44 6.02
N GLY A 117 7.53 -13.77 7.08
CA GLY A 117 8.68 -12.87 7.03
C GLY A 117 8.41 -11.56 6.29
N CYS A 118 7.14 -11.26 5.97
CA CYS A 118 6.76 -10.10 5.16
C CYS A 118 6.59 -8.81 5.98
N SER A 119 6.70 -8.84 7.31
CA SER A 119 6.55 -7.65 8.18
C SER A 119 7.41 -6.47 7.72
N GLU A 120 8.69 -6.72 7.41
CA GLU A 120 9.63 -5.66 7.00
C GLU A 120 9.31 -5.09 5.62
N VAL A 121 8.72 -5.89 4.72
CA VAL A 121 8.29 -5.41 3.40
C VAL A 121 7.16 -4.39 3.55
N TYR A 122 6.18 -4.67 4.41
CA TYR A 122 5.08 -3.73 4.69
C TYR A 122 5.52 -2.52 5.52
N ARG A 123 6.55 -2.68 6.37
CA ARG A 123 7.20 -1.54 7.03
C ARG A 123 7.82 -0.59 6.00
N GLY A 124 8.49 -1.11 4.98
CA GLY A 124 8.99 -0.34 3.84
C GLY A 124 7.87 0.36 3.05
N CYS A 125 6.73 -0.32 2.85
CA CYS A 125 5.56 0.27 2.21
C CYS A 125 5.00 1.46 3.02
N LEU A 126 4.87 1.31 4.35
CA LEU A 126 4.46 2.39 5.25
C LEU A 126 5.40 3.60 5.15
N GLN A 127 6.71 3.37 5.18
CA GLN A 127 7.71 4.44 5.04
C GLN A 127 7.61 5.16 3.70
N THR A 128 7.29 4.42 2.63
CA THR A 128 7.15 4.96 1.27
C THR A 128 5.86 5.76 1.07
N PHE A 129 4.73 5.28 1.60
CA PHE A 129 3.41 5.87 1.30
C PHE A 129 3.00 6.99 2.24
N LEU A 130 3.44 6.99 3.50
CA LEU A 130 3.07 8.01 4.48
C LEU A 130 3.45 9.45 4.10
N PRO A 131 4.59 9.72 3.45
CA PRO A 131 4.92 11.07 2.97
C PRO A 131 3.83 11.70 2.10
N ALA A 132 3.05 10.90 1.35
CA ALA A 132 1.96 11.40 0.50
C ALA A 132 0.84 12.11 1.29
N LEU A 133 0.68 11.83 2.59
CA LEU A 133 -0.28 12.54 3.45
C LEU A 133 0.05 14.03 3.62
N SER A 134 1.31 14.41 3.37
CA SER A 134 1.79 15.78 3.49
C SER A 134 1.68 16.59 2.19
N VAL A 135 1.37 15.93 1.07
CA VAL A 135 1.27 16.59 -0.23
C VAL A 135 -0.03 17.37 -0.31
N PRO A 136 0.01 18.69 -0.62
CA PRO A 136 -1.20 19.51 -0.72
C PRO A 136 -2.01 19.23 -1.99
N LEU A 137 -1.34 18.78 -3.06
CA LEU A 137 -1.96 18.40 -4.33
C LEU A 137 -2.64 17.03 -4.21
N GLN A 138 -3.80 16.88 -4.86
CA GLN A 138 -4.58 15.62 -4.86
C GLN A 138 -4.82 15.02 -3.46
N LYS A 139 -4.86 15.90 -2.45
CA LYS A 139 -4.92 15.59 -1.02
C LYS A 139 -6.04 14.61 -0.67
N GLY A 140 -7.24 14.76 -1.23
CA GLY A 140 -8.38 13.89 -0.96
C GLY A 140 -8.13 12.44 -1.40
N SER A 141 -7.68 12.25 -2.65
CA SER A 141 -7.38 10.93 -3.22
C SER A 141 -6.26 10.23 -2.44
N LEU A 142 -5.13 10.92 -2.24
CA LEU A 142 -3.97 10.37 -1.53
C LEU A 142 -4.28 10.01 -0.08
N ARG A 143 -4.99 10.89 0.66
CA ARG A 143 -5.37 10.60 2.05
C ARG A 143 -6.32 9.43 2.14
N SER A 144 -7.29 9.33 1.23
CA SER A 144 -8.22 8.20 1.19
C SER A 144 -7.49 6.88 0.95
N ALA A 145 -6.55 6.85 -0.01
CA ALA A 145 -5.76 5.67 -0.33
C ALA A 145 -4.86 5.25 0.85
N VAL A 146 -4.07 6.17 1.40
CA VAL A 146 -3.15 5.89 2.52
C VAL A 146 -3.91 5.52 3.79
N ARG A 147 -5.07 6.14 4.06
CA ARG A 147 -5.96 5.75 5.17
C ARG A 147 -6.46 4.33 5.03
N SER A 148 -6.94 3.96 3.83
CA SER A 148 -7.38 2.60 3.54
C SER A 148 -6.26 1.57 3.73
N PHE A 149 -5.03 1.93 3.33
CA PHE A 149 -3.85 1.11 3.58
C PHE A 149 -3.54 0.98 5.08
N LEU A 150 -3.56 2.08 5.85
CA LEU A 150 -3.36 2.05 7.30
C LEU A 150 -4.37 1.16 8.02
N HIS A 151 -5.64 1.21 7.62
CA HIS A 151 -6.67 0.31 8.16
C HIS A 151 -6.31 -1.17 8.00
N ARG A 152 -5.76 -1.54 6.83
CA ARG A 152 -5.26 -2.90 6.56
C ARG A 152 -4.03 -3.21 7.39
N MET A 153 -3.07 -2.30 7.48
CA MET A 153 -1.83 -2.48 8.24
C MET A 153 -2.11 -2.64 9.75
N ILE A 154 -3.10 -1.94 10.31
CA ILE A 154 -3.53 -2.14 11.71
C ILE A 154 -4.05 -3.56 11.94
N ILE A 155 -4.71 -4.16 10.95
CA ILE A 155 -5.24 -5.54 11.05
C ILE A 155 -4.09 -6.55 10.96
N CYS A 156 -3.17 -6.38 10.00
CA CYS A 156 -2.17 -7.40 9.68
C CYS A 156 -0.81 -7.20 10.37
N MET A 157 -0.46 -6.00 10.84
CA MET A 157 0.81 -5.74 11.53
C MET A 157 0.63 -5.41 13.02
N GLU A 158 -0.57 -4.96 13.41
CA GLU A 158 -0.91 -4.52 14.77
C GLU A 158 0.18 -3.61 15.37
N GLU A 159 0.85 -4.01 16.46
CA GLU A 159 1.81 -3.19 17.20
C GLU A 159 2.94 -2.62 16.33
N GLU A 160 3.33 -3.32 15.26
CA GLU A 160 4.39 -2.84 14.37
C GLU A 160 4.00 -1.59 13.58
N VAL A 161 2.70 -1.29 13.46
CA VAL A 161 2.18 -0.06 12.83
C VAL A 161 2.24 1.15 13.78
N LEU A 162 2.27 0.92 15.09
CA LEU A 162 2.13 1.99 16.10
C LEU A 162 3.14 3.13 15.96
N PRO A 163 4.43 2.90 15.65
CA PRO A 163 5.39 3.98 15.47
C PRO A 163 5.01 4.98 14.37
N PHE A 164 4.20 4.55 13.40
CA PHE A 164 3.80 5.35 12.25
C PHE A 164 2.52 6.16 12.50
N ILE A 165 1.67 5.72 13.44
CA ILE A 165 0.35 6.30 13.70
C ILE A 165 0.41 7.78 14.10
N PRO A 166 1.30 8.24 15.01
CA PRO A 166 1.34 9.66 15.40
C PRO A 166 1.62 10.59 14.22
N SER A 167 2.63 10.25 13.41
CA SER A 167 3.00 11.04 12.22
C SER A 167 1.88 11.02 11.17
N ALA A 168 1.31 9.85 10.87
CA ALA A 168 0.18 9.75 9.95
C ALA A 168 -1.01 10.60 10.41
N SER A 169 -1.37 10.50 11.68
CA SER A 169 -2.47 11.26 12.29
C SER A 169 -2.25 12.76 12.19
N GLN A 170 -1.03 13.23 12.50
CA GLN A 170 -0.68 14.64 12.38
C GLN A 170 -0.88 15.15 10.95
N HIS A 171 -0.41 14.41 9.94
CA HIS A 171 -0.54 14.82 8.55
C HIS A 171 -1.99 14.76 8.04
N MET A 172 -2.78 13.80 8.50
CA MET A 172 -4.21 13.71 8.15
C MET A 172 -5.05 14.83 8.79
N LEU A 173 -4.73 15.21 10.03
CA LEU A 173 -5.42 16.27 10.77
C LEU A 173 -4.96 17.68 10.36
N LYS A 174 -3.74 17.82 9.83
CA LYS A 174 -3.25 19.12 9.36
C LYS A 174 -4.10 19.63 8.20
N GLY A 175 -4.73 20.80 8.39
CA GLY A 175 -5.63 21.41 7.41
C GLY A 175 -6.82 20.51 7.06
N CYS A 176 -7.32 19.69 7.99
CA CYS A 176 -8.46 18.80 7.74
C CYS A 176 -9.77 19.59 7.63
N GLU A 177 -10.63 19.15 6.71
CA GLU A 177 -12.02 19.61 6.62
C GLU A 177 -12.95 18.69 7.42
N ALA A 178 -14.22 19.08 7.57
CA ALA A 178 -15.21 18.26 8.28
C ALA A 178 -15.32 16.83 7.72
N ARG A 179 -15.19 16.67 6.40
CA ARG A 179 -15.20 15.37 5.73
C ARG A 179 -13.98 14.52 6.10
N ASP A 180 -12.78 15.11 6.10
CA ASP A 180 -11.54 14.41 6.49
C ASP A 180 -11.64 13.89 7.92
N LEU A 181 -12.23 14.67 8.84
CA LEU A 181 -12.45 14.25 10.22
C LEU A 181 -13.42 13.08 10.33
N GLN A 182 -14.55 13.12 9.62
CA GLN A 182 -15.51 12.01 9.58
C GLN A 182 -14.85 10.73 9.06
N GLU A 183 -13.99 10.86 8.06
CA GLU A 183 -13.23 9.76 7.47
C GLU A 183 -12.12 9.22 8.40
N PHE A 184 -11.55 10.07 9.26
CA PHE A 184 -10.50 9.69 10.20
C PHE A 184 -11.01 9.05 11.51
N ILE A 185 -12.22 9.40 11.95
CA ILE A 185 -12.84 8.83 13.17
C ILE A 185 -12.83 7.29 13.19
N PRO A 186 -13.20 6.58 12.10
CA PRO A 186 -13.10 5.12 12.04
C PRO A 186 -11.70 4.58 12.31
N LEU A 187 -10.65 5.27 11.86
CA LEU A 187 -9.25 4.87 12.06
C LEU A 187 -8.87 4.99 13.54
N ILE A 188 -9.24 6.10 14.20
CA ILE A 188 -9.04 6.27 15.64
C ILE A 188 -9.83 5.23 16.45
N SER A 189 -11.06 4.94 16.05
CA SER A 189 -11.88 3.91 16.68
C SER A 189 -11.22 2.54 16.56
N GLN A 190 -10.70 2.19 15.38
CA GLN A 190 -9.98 0.95 15.14
C GLN A 190 -8.70 0.85 15.99
N ILE A 191 -7.88 1.90 16.03
CA ILE A 191 -6.67 1.97 16.86
C ILE A 191 -7.05 1.80 18.33
N THR A 192 -8.04 2.54 18.81
CA THR A 192 -8.48 2.48 20.21
C THR A 192 -8.99 1.08 20.55
N ALA A 193 -9.83 0.47 19.70
CA ALA A 193 -10.35 -0.87 19.93
C ALA A 193 -9.24 -1.93 19.94
N LYS A 194 -8.30 -1.85 18.99
CA LYS A 194 -7.24 -2.85 18.80
C LYS A 194 -6.13 -2.76 19.84
N PHE A 195 -5.80 -1.55 20.32
CA PHE A 195 -4.68 -1.31 21.25
C PHE A 195 -5.11 -0.91 22.68
N LYS A 196 -6.38 -1.19 23.05
CA LYS A 196 -6.94 -0.97 24.41
C LYS A 196 -6.02 -1.44 25.57
N ILE A 197 -5.15 -2.42 25.31
CA ILE A 197 -4.26 -3.03 26.31
C ILE A 197 -3.05 -2.13 26.66
N PHE A 198 -2.63 -1.21 25.79
CA PHE A 198 -1.57 -0.22 26.08
C PHE A 198 -2.01 0.92 27.03
N ARG A 199 -3.30 0.92 27.44
CA ARG A 199 -3.86 1.89 28.39
C ARG A 199 -4.02 1.36 29.82
N ARG A 200 -3.44 0.20 30.15
CA ARG A 200 -3.36 -0.22 31.55
C ARG A 200 -2.16 0.46 32.22
N PRO A 201 -2.37 1.29 33.26
CA PRO A 201 -1.28 1.83 34.07
C PRO A 201 -0.53 0.71 34.81
#